data_AF-A0A5J4YM71-F1
#
_entry.id   AF-A0A5J4YM71-F1
#
_cell.length_a   1.000
_cell.length_b   1.000
_cell.length_c   1.000
_cell.angle_alpha   90.00
_cell.angle_beta   90.00
_cell.angle_gamma   90.00
#
_symmetry.space_group_name_H-M   'P 1'
#
loop_
_entity.id
_entity.type
_entity.pdbx_description
1 polymer ?
#
loop_
_entity_poly.entity_id
_entity_poly.type
_entity_poly.pdbx_seq_one_letter_code
_entity_poly.pdbx_strand_id
1 'polypeptide(L)'
;MGCDLLIFDEDTCATNFMYRDAVMSALVGKHKEPITPFLERVRVLYESHGISSLWVVGSCGAFFDVADTVIMMDCYKAYDVSDEAKSISCAQGRGGAQQMSTAVLDSDAELSALLGSDRKIHLRSLAPAGGSKVYVRDMGRIQYGSEEFAINLRALEQLVELGQTRLIADAMQYVEMVSKQTAPVQGMKKLVARVEAALDAKGLDAVAPSGWKGIGYYSRPRPLELAAAINRWRLLKVSIDASAKD
;
A
#
# COMPACT_ATOMS: atom_id res chain seq x y z
N MET A 1 -5.78 -7.31 -1.35
CA MET A 1 -6.10 -6.58 -0.09
C MET A 1 -6.85 -5.32 -0.50
N GLY A 2 -7.75 -4.79 0.32
CA GLY A 2 -8.47 -3.55 0.01
C GLY A 2 -8.08 -2.45 0.99
N CYS A 3 -7.95 -1.22 0.49
CA CYS A 3 -7.80 -0.01 1.29
C CYS A 3 -8.71 1.04 0.68
N ASP A 4 -9.56 1.66 1.49
CA ASP A 4 -10.59 2.59 1.02
C ASP A 4 -10.11 4.05 1.08
N LEU A 5 -8.97 4.30 1.73
CA LEU A 5 -8.36 5.62 1.87
C LEU A 5 -6.85 5.53 1.67
N LEU A 6 -6.31 6.35 0.77
CA LEU A 6 -4.87 6.59 0.63
C LEU A 6 -4.51 7.91 1.29
N ILE A 7 -3.42 7.93 2.06
CA ILE A 7 -2.93 9.14 2.73
C ILE A 7 -1.52 9.40 2.22
N PHE A 8 -1.30 10.62 1.73
CA PHE A 8 -0.01 11.07 1.22
C PHE A 8 0.46 12.32 1.95
N ASP A 9 1.77 12.46 2.04
CA ASP A 9 2.44 13.69 2.43
C ASP A 9 3.45 14.05 1.34
N GLU A 10 3.32 15.24 0.75
CA GLU A 10 4.17 15.70 -0.35
C GLU A 10 5.67 15.57 -0.02
N ASP A 11 6.06 15.85 1.23
CA ASP A 11 7.47 15.83 1.66
C ASP A 11 8.10 14.43 1.67
N THR A 12 7.27 13.38 1.70
CA THR A 12 7.71 11.98 1.71
C THR A 12 7.43 11.24 0.40
N CYS A 13 6.75 11.90 -0.54
CA CYS A 13 6.37 11.33 -1.82
C CYS A 13 7.42 11.58 -2.90
N ALA A 14 7.51 10.65 -3.85
CA ALA A 14 8.32 10.87 -5.05
C ALA A 14 7.61 11.88 -5.97
N THR A 15 8.21 13.06 -6.18
CA THR A 15 7.60 14.16 -6.95
C THR A 15 7.15 13.73 -8.35
N ASN A 16 7.97 12.93 -9.03
CA ASN A 16 7.69 12.40 -10.37
C ASN A 16 6.51 11.42 -10.43
N PHE A 17 6.17 10.77 -9.29
CA PHE A 17 4.96 9.98 -9.17
C PHE A 17 3.75 10.86 -8.91
N MET A 18 3.88 11.96 -8.15
CA MET A 18 2.73 12.77 -7.76
C MET A 18 2.14 13.56 -8.91
N TYR A 19 2.96 14.35 -9.60
CA TYR A 19 2.51 15.20 -10.70
C TYR A 19 3.61 15.40 -11.73
N ARG A 20 3.24 16.05 -12.83
CA ARG A 20 4.18 16.46 -13.86
C ARG A 20 3.97 17.91 -14.22
N ASP A 21 5.08 18.64 -14.30
CA ASP A 21 5.07 20.02 -14.74
C ASP A 21 4.78 20.13 -16.26
N ALA A 22 4.06 21.18 -16.66
CA ALA A 22 3.65 21.40 -18.05
C ALA A 22 4.84 21.69 -18.98
N VAL A 23 5.85 22.42 -18.51
CA VAL A 23 7.06 22.73 -19.28
C VAL A 23 7.87 21.46 -19.51
N MET A 24 8.04 20.64 -18.46
CA MET A 24 8.71 19.35 -18.59
C MET A 24 7.95 18.40 -19.53
N SER A 25 6.63 18.42 -19.49
CA SER A 25 5.78 17.62 -20.39
C SER A 25 5.90 18.03 -21.86
N ALA A 26 6.10 19.33 -22.13
CA ALA A 26 6.34 19.84 -23.48
C ALA A 26 7.71 19.41 -24.04
N LEU A 27 8.73 19.31 -23.17
CA LEU A 27 10.07 18.88 -23.56
C LEU A 27 10.17 17.36 -23.76
N VAL A 28 9.63 16.58 -22.82
CA VAL A 28 9.71 15.12 -22.82
C VAL A 28 8.32 14.55 -23.08
N GLY A 29 8.01 14.31 -24.35
CA GLY A 29 6.72 13.76 -24.76
C GLY A 29 6.40 12.42 -24.08
N LYS A 30 5.10 12.11 -23.95
CA LYS A 30 4.58 10.94 -23.20
C LYS A 30 5.25 9.61 -23.56
N HIS A 31 5.62 9.39 -24.83
CA HIS A 31 6.28 8.14 -25.28
C HIS A 31 7.67 7.89 -24.68
N LYS A 32 8.31 8.89 -24.07
CA LYS A 32 9.63 8.78 -23.43
C LYS A 32 9.56 8.70 -21.91
N GLU A 33 8.40 8.94 -21.32
CA GLU A 33 8.20 8.93 -19.87
C GLU A 33 7.34 7.73 -19.49
N PRO A 34 7.91 6.71 -18.81
CA PRO A 34 7.17 5.49 -18.47
C PRO A 34 6.21 5.69 -17.28
N ILE A 35 6.32 6.79 -16.53
CA ILE A 35 5.53 7.02 -15.31
C ILE A 35 4.25 7.77 -15.66
N THR A 36 3.10 7.18 -15.33
CA THR A 36 1.82 7.90 -15.24
C THR A 36 1.69 8.51 -13.84
N PRO A 37 1.60 9.84 -13.71
CA PRO A 37 1.45 10.48 -12.40
C PRO A 37 0.15 10.11 -11.68
N PHE A 38 0.17 10.18 -10.36
CA PHE A 38 -0.98 9.95 -9.48
C PHE A 38 -2.12 10.93 -9.76
N LEU A 39 -1.81 12.18 -10.11
CA LEU A 39 -2.79 13.18 -10.55
C LEU A 39 -3.71 12.66 -11.66
N GLU A 40 -3.18 11.87 -12.60
CA GLU A 40 -3.96 11.31 -13.71
C GLU A 40 -4.82 10.11 -13.28
N ARG A 41 -4.56 9.50 -12.12
CA ARG A 41 -5.24 8.28 -11.63
C ARG A 41 -6.21 8.53 -10.48
N VAL A 42 -6.07 9.63 -9.76
CA VAL A 42 -6.80 9.88 -8.50
C VAL A 42 -8.32 9.87 -8.67
N ARG A 43 -8.86 10.47 -9.75
CA ARG A 43 -10.30 10.48 -10.00
C ARG A 43 -10.84 9.08 -10.31
N VAL A 44 -10.09 8.28 -11.05
CA VAL A 44 -10.49 6.90 -11.43
C VAL A 44 -10.52 6.00 -10.20
N LEU A 45 -9.57 6.16 -9.28
CA LEU A 45 -9.58 5.46 -7.99
C LEU A 45 -10.82 5.81 -7.17
N TYR A 46 -11.22 7.07 -7.14
CA TYR A 46 -12.41 7.51 -6.42
C TYR A 46 -13.72 7.08 -7.11
N GLU A 47 -13.90 7.43 -8.37
CA GLU A 47 -15.16 7.26 -9.11
C GLU A 47 -15.45 5.80 -9.46
N SER A 48 -14.43 5.03 -9.87
CA SER A 48 -14.62 3.64 -10.31
C SER A 48 -14.43 2.62 -9.18
N HIS A 49 -13.63 2.95 -8.16
CA HIS A 49 -13.27 2.00 -7.11
C HIS A 49 -13.65 2.44 -5.69
N GLY A 50 -14.18 3.66 -5.52
CA GLY A 50 -14.59 4.18 -4.21
C GLY A 50 -13.42 4.45 -3.26
N ILE A 51 -12.19 4.57 -3.76
CA ILE A 51 -10.99 4.78 -2.95
C ILE A 51 -10.75 6.28 -2.81
N SER A 52 -10.93 6.81 -1.61
CA SER A 52 -10.65 8.20 -1.28
C SER A 52 -9.14 8.46 -1.14
N SER A 53 -8.75 9.72 -1.29
CA SER A 53 -7.38 10.16 -1.05
C SER A 53 -7.36 11.41 -0.18
N LEU A 54 -6.50 11.42 0.85
CA LEU A 54 -6.18 12.59 1.65
C LEU A 54 -4.72 12.94 1.41
N TRP A 55 -4.42 14.21 1.19
CA TRP A 55 -3.07 14.62 0.90
C TRP A 55 -2.71 15.97 1.51
N VAL A 56 -1.57 15.98 2.18
CA VAL A 56 -0.87 17.19 2.63
C VAL A 56 -0.02 17.72 1.47
N VAL A 57 -0.41 18.89 0.95
CA VAL A 57 0.31 19.63 -0.09
C VAL A 57 0.79 20.98 0.44
N GLY A 58 1.99 21.39 0.04
CA GLY A 58 2.60 22.66 0.37
C GLY A 58 3.16 23.42 -0.83
N SER A 59 3.54 22.73 -1.91
CA SER A 59 4.25 23.36 -3.04
C SER A 59 3.52 23.22 -4.39
N CYS A 60 2.55 22.31 -4.48
CA CYS A 60 1.90 21.96 -5.74
C CYS A 60 0.39 22.24 -5.73
N GLY A 61 -0.03 23.23 -6.53
CA GLY A 61 -1.45 23.51 -6.78
C GLY A 61 -2.09 22.66 -7.89
N ALA A 62 -1.41 21.63 -8.40
CA ALA A 62 -1.89 20.85 -9.56
C ALA A 62 -3.17 20.03 -9.26
N PHE A 63 -3.52 19.86 -7.99
CA PHE A 63 -4.65 19.02 -7.57
C PHE A 63 -5.92 19.79 -7.27
N PHE A 64 -5.89 21.13 -7.30
CA PHE A 64 -7.09 21.94 -7.07
C PHE A 64 -8.21 21.63 -8.06
N ASP A 65 -7.88 21.22 -9.29
CA ASP A 65 -8.86 20.84 -10.31
C ASP A 65 -9.63 19.55 -9.97
N VAL A 66 -8.96 18.60 -9.32
CA VAL A 66 -9.51 17.25 -9.06
C VAL A 66 -9.96 17.06 -7.62
N ALA A 67 -9.60 17.98 -6.72
CA ALA A 67 -9.92 17.93 -5.31
C ALA A 67 -11.39 18.30 -5.05
N ASP A 68 -12.08 17.45 -4.30
CA ASP A 68 -13.44 17.74 -3.84
C ASP A 68 -13.44 18.77 -2.70
N THR A 69 -12.43 18.70 -1.82
CA THR A 69 -12.25 19.58 -0.66
C THR A 69 -10.80 20.03 -0.52
N VAL A 70 -10.58 21.31 -0.25
CA VAL A 70 -9.26 21.89 0.03
C VAL A 70 -9.29 22.56 1.40
N ILE A 71 -8.46 22.04 2.31
CA ILE A 71 -8.33 22.58 3.68
C ILE A 71 -7.00 23.29 3.77
N MET A 72 -7.03 24.59 4.03
CA MET A 72 -5.84 25.37 4.36
C MET A 72 -5.64 25.37 5.88
N MET A 73 -4.42 25.07 6.31
CA MET A 73 -4.00 25.21 7.70
C MET A 73 -3.24 26.52 7.88
N ASP A 74 -3.75 27.43 8.70
CA ASP A 74 -3.07 28.67 9.07
C ASP A 74 -3.04 28.84 10.60
N CYS A 75 -1.85 29.02 11.17
CA CYS A 75 -1.60 29.05 12.61
C CYS A 75 -2.36 27.95 13.39
N TYR A 76 -2.30 26.70 12.90
CA TYR A 76 -2.99 25.53 13.46
C TYR A 76 -4.53 25.61 13.46
N LYS A 77 -5.11 26.47 12.62
CA LYS A 77 -6.55 26.54 12.36
C LYS A 77 -6.85 26.08 10.95
N ALA A 78 -7.89 25.26 10.80
CA ALA A 78 -8.34 24.75 9.51
C ALA A 78 -9.39 25.70 8.90
N TYR A 79 -9.24 26.01 7.62
CA TYR A 79 -10.18 26.77 6.83
C TYR A 79 -10.53 25.97 5.58
N ASP A 80 -11.83 25.84 5.29
CA ASP A 80 -12.28 25.32 4.00
C ASP A 80 -12.11 26.42 2.95
N VAL A 81 -11.20 26.18 2.00
CA VAL A 81 -10.87 27.10 0.91
C VAL A 81 -11.18 26.45 -0.45
N SER A 82 -12.11 25.48 -0.48
CA SER A 82 -12.43 24.71 -1.68
C SER A 82 -12.86 25.58 -2.86
N ASP A 83 -13.72 26.59 -2.61
CA ASP A 83 -14.20 27.49 -3.65
C ASP A 83 -13.10 28.43 -4.17
N GLU A 84 -12.23 28.90 -3.27
CA GLU A 84 -11.08 29.73 -3.62
C GLU A 84 -10.07 28.95 -4.48
N ALA A 85 -9.74 27.73 -4.08
CA ALA A 85 -8.83 26.85 -4.81
C ALA A 85 -9.34 26.57 -6.24
N LYS A 86 -10.63 26.27 -6.40
CA LYS A 86 -11.27 26.09 -7.73
C LYS A 86 -11.22 27.38 -8.56
N SER A 87 -11.46 28.53 -7.92
CA SER A 87 -11.41 29.84 -8.60
C SER A 87 -10.00 30.16 -9.13
N ILE A 88 -8.96 29.87 -8.34
CA ILE A 88 -7.55 30.05 -8.74
C ILE A 88 -7.22 29.15 -9.94
N SER A 89 -7.63 27.88 -9.89
CA SER A 89 -7.32 26.94 -10.97
C SER A 89 -7.99 27.32 -12.29
N CYS A 90 -9.25 27.79 -12.23
CA CYS A 90 -9.95 28.39 -13.37
C CYS A 90 -9.20 29.60 -13.95
N ALA A 91 -8.75 30.52 -13.10
CA ALA A 91 -8.06 31.73 -13.54
C ALA A 91 -6.70 31.45 -14.23
N GLN A 92 -6.01 30.37 -13.85
CA GLN A 92 -4.74 29.97 -14.48
C GLN A 92 -4.92 29.20 -15.81
N GLY A 93 -6.14 29.12 -16.34
CA GLY A 93 -6.42 28.35 -17.55
C GLY A 93 -6.25 26.84 -17.36
N ARG A 94 -6.18 26.38 -16.11
CA ARG A 94 -6.17 24.94 -15.74
C ARG A 94 -7.58 24.40 -15.53
N GLY A 95 -8.55 25.27 -15.24
CA GLY A 95 -9.95 24.91 -14.92
C GLY A 95 -10.81 24.36 -16.06
N GLY A 96 -10.21 23.63 -17.00
CA GLY A 96 -10.95 22.76 -17.90
C GLY A 96 -10.60 21.31 -17.59
N ALA A 97 -11.58 20.56 -17.10
CA ALA A 97 -11.60 19.09 -17.11
C ALA A 97 -11.55 18.48 -18.53
N GLN A 98 -10.84 19.10 -19.48
CA GLN A 98 -10.81 18.80 -20.90
C GLN A 98 -9.38 18.85 -21.44
N GLN A 99 -8.48 18.07 -20.83
CA GLN A 99 -7.53 17.27 -21.59
C GLN A 99 -7.41 15.86 -20.99
N MET A 100 -8.54 15.25 -20.63
CA MET A 100 -8.61 13.79 -20.60
C MET A 100 -8.51 13.29 -22.04
N SER A 101 -7.27 13.12 -22.52
CA SER A 101 -7.01 12.46 -23.79
C SER A 101 -7.60 11.05 -23.76
N THR A 102 -7.99 10.52 -24.93
CA THR A 102 -8.41 9.12 -25.14
C THR A 102 -7.46 8.08 -24.51
N ALA A 103 -6.19 8.41 -24.28
CA ALA A 103 -5.24 7.56 -23.54
C ALA A 103 -5.62 7.30 -22.07
N VAL A 104 -6.48 8.12 -21.44
CA VAL A 104 -6.93 7.92 -20.06
C VAL A 104 -7.91 6.73 -19.97
N LEU A 105 -8.79 6.55 -20.97
CA LEU A 105 -9.80 5.48 -20.95
C LEU A 105 -9.19 4.07 -21.06
N ASP A 106 -8.16 3.88 -21.90
CA ASP A 106 -7.41 2.61 -21.97
C ASP A 106 -6.67 2.36 -20.65
N SER A 107 -6.16 3.43 -20.03
CA SER A 107 -5.46 3.36 -18.75
C SER A 107 -6.37 2.92 -17.60
N ASP A 108 -7.66 3.26 -17.65
CA ASP A 108 -8.63 2.95 -16.58
C ASP A 108 -9.01 1.48 -16.57
N ALA A 109 -9.18 0.88 -17.75
CA ALA A 109 -9.40 -0.55 -17.89
C ALA A 109 -8.18 -1.35 -17.40
N GLU A 110 -6.96 -0.92 -17.73
CA GLU A 110 -5.73 -1.53 -17.23
C GLU A 110 -5.61 -1.42 -15.71
N LEU A 111 -5.89 -0.25 -15.13
CA LEU A 111 -5.85 -0.06 -13.69
C LEU A 111 -6.90 -0.93 -12.98
N SER A 112 -8.12 -1.00 -13.53
CA SER A 112 -9.19 -1.84 -13.00
C SER A 112 -8.82 -3.33 -13.06
N ALA A 113 -8.22 -3.78 -14.16
CA ALA A 113 -7.72 -5.15 -14.30
C ALA A 113 -6.60 -5.46 -13.29
N LEU A 114 -5.68 -4.51 -13.07
CA LEU A 114 -4.60 -4.63 -12.08
C LEU A 114 -5.16 -4.70 -10.64
N LEU A 115 -6.11 -3.84 -10.30
CA LEU A 115 -6.77 -3.82 -8.99
C LEU A 115 -7.61 -5.08 -8.75
N GLY A 116 -8.19 -5.64 -9.82
CA GLY A 116 -8.91 -6.90 -9.80
C GLY A 116 -8.02 -8.15 -9.79
N SER A 117 -6.73 -8.03 -10.10
CA SER A 117 -5.83 -9.17 -10.21
C SER A 117 -5.56 -9.82 -8.84
N ASP A 118 -5.72 -11.15 -8.76
CA ASP A 118 -5.37 -11.90 -7.55
C ASP A 118 -3.94 -12.42 -7.63
N ARG A 119 -2.99 -11.58 -7.21
CA ARG A 119 -1.59 -12.00 -7.08
C ARG A 119 -1.46 -13.14 -6.08
N LYS A 120 -0.92 -14.24 -6.57
CA LYS A 120 -0.73 -15.50 -5.85
C LYS A 120 0.65 -15.58 -5.23
N ILE A 121 0.72 -15.98 -3.98
CA ILE A 121 1.96 -16.12 -3.21
C ILE A 121 2.33 -17.59 -3.14
N HIS A 122 3.56 -17.94 -3.52
CA HIS A 122 4.12 -19.27 -3.29
C HIS A 122 4.47 -19.41 -1.80
N LEU A 123 3.72 -20.21 -1.06
CA LEU A 123 3.79 -20.18 0.41
C LEU A 123 5.14 -20.65 0.96
N ARG A 124 5.83 -21.57 0.28
CA ARG A 124 7.20 -21.98 0.64
C ARG A 124 8.24 -20.86 0.53
N SER A 125 7.95 -19.81 -0.25
CA SER A 125 8.84 -18.65 -0.36
C SER A 125 8.80 -17.75 0.88
N LEU A 126 7.82 -17.95 1.77
CA LEU A 126 7.71 -17.25 3.07
C LEU A 126 8.59 -17.88 4.16
N ALA A 127 9.34 -18.94 3.86
CA ALA A 127 10.28 -19.52 4.81
C ALA A 127 11.41 -18.53 5.13
N PRO A 128 11.85 -18.42 6.40
CA PRO A 128 12.99 -17.58 6.73
C PRO A 128 14.27 -18.08 6.07
N ALA A 129 15.17 -17.15 5.73
CA ALA A 129 16.37 -17.48 4.96
C ALA A 129 17.40 -18.23 5.81
N GLY A 130 17.81 -19.43 5.37
CA GLY A 130 18.93 -20.16 5.98
C GLY A 130 18.64 -20.75 7.38
N GLY A 131 17.37 -20.84 7.80
CA GLY A 131 16.96 -21.48 9.06
C GLY A 131 15.70 -20.84 9.67
N SER A 132 15.22 -21.36 10.79
CA SER A 132 14.00 -20.89 11.49
C SER A 132 14.23 -19.70 12.43
N LYS A 133 15.37 -19.02 12.35
CA LYS A 133 15.69 -17.91 13.25
C LYS A 133 14.93 -16.67 12.85
N VAL A 134 14.05 -16.19 13.73
CA VAL A 134 13.35 -14.92 13.56
C VAL A 134 13.53 -14.09 14.82
N TYR A 135 13.98 -12.84 14.66
CA TYR A 135 14.20 -11.92 15.76
C TYR A 135 13.57 -10.56 15.45
N VAL A 136 12.90 -10.01 16.47
CA VAL A 136 12.32 -8.66 16.42
C VAL A 136 12.88 -7.88 17.60
N ARG A 137 13.74 -6.91 17.31
CA ARG A 137 14.40 -6.05 18.31
C ARG A 137 13.86 -4.62 18.33
N ASP A 138 13.25 -4.19 17.23
CA ASP A 138 12.64 -2.87 17.08
C ASP A 138 11.37 -2.95 16.21
N MET A 139 10.61 -1.86 16.15
CA MET A 139 9.33 -1.83 15.42
C MET A 139 9.49 -1.85 13.90
N GLY A 140 10.60 -1.30 13.40
CA GLY A 140 10.86 -1.05 11.99
C GLY A 140 11.66 -2.15 11.29
N ARG A 141 11.99 -3.25 11.97
CA ARG A 141 12.83 -4.31 11.39
C ARG A 141 12.50 -5.69 11.97
N ILE A 142 12.36 -6.67 11.08
CA ILE A 142 12.29 -8.09 11.42
C ILE A 142 13.52 -8.78 10.83
N GLN A 143 14.39 -9.34 11.66
CA GLN A 143 15.38 -10.29 11.18
C GLN A 143 14.66 -11.61 10.88
N TYR A 144 14.58 -12.00 9.61
CA TYR A 144 13.82 -13.16 9.17
C TYR A 144 14.75 -14.15 8.46
N GLY A 145 15.43 -15.00 9.24
CA GLY A 145 16.56 -15.81 8.81
C GLY A 145 17.91 -15.17 9.17
N SER A 146 18.82 -15.06 8.21
CA SER A 146 20.06 -14.31 8.39
C SER A 146 19.83 -12.78 8.42
N GLU A 147 20.78 -12.04 9.00
CA GLU A 147 20.77 -10.58 9.11
C GLU A 147 20.59 -9.87 7.76
N GLU A 148 21.16 -10.45 6.69
CA GLU A 148 21.11 -9.94 5.32
C GLU A 148 19.69 -9.86 4.76
N PHE A 149 18.80 -10.76 5.19
CA PHE A 149 17.42 -10.83 4.71
C PHE A 149 16.44 -10.10 5.61
N ALA A 150 16.89 -9.24 6.53
CA ALA A 150 15.97 -8.52 7.38
C ALA A 150 14.90 -7.72 6.60
N ILE A 151 13.65 -7.85 7.03
CA ILE A 151 12.50 -7.13 6.48
C ILE A 151 12.51 -5.73 7.10
N ASN A 152 12.63 -4.71 6.25
CA ASN A 152 12.57 -3.31 6.67
C ASN A 152 11.11 -2.84 6.67
N LEU A 153 10.56 -2.52 7.84
CA LEU A 153 9.20 -2.03 8.04
C LEU A 153 9.16 -0.54 8.39
N ARG A 154 10.26 0.20 8.30
CA ARG A 154 10.30 1.64 8.64
C ARG A 154 9.34 2.50 7.83
N ALA A 155 9.01 2.07 6.61
CA ALA A 155 8.01 2.70 5.76
C ALA A 155 6.55 2.31 6.11
N LEU A 156 6.32 1.59 7.21
CA LEU A 156 5.01 1.29 7.78
C LEU A 156 4.80 2.13 9.03
N GLU A 157 4.67 3.44 8.84
CA GLU A 157 4.58 4.44 9.92
C GLU A 157 3.39 4.22 10.86
N GLN A 158 2.38 3.47 10.41
CA GLN A 158 1.19 3.12 11.20
C GLN A 158 1.44 1.96 12.19
N LEU A 159 2.64 1.35 12.19
CA LEU A 159 3.06 0.46 13.26
C LEU A 159 3.50 1.26 14.48
N VAL A 160 2.77 1.12 15.58
CA VAL A 160 2.94 1.94 16.79
C VAL A 160 3.49 1.16 17.98
N GLU A 161 3.47 -0.17 17.92
CA GLU A 161 3.94 -1.03 19.01
C GLU A 161 4.84 -2.17 18.53
N LEU A 162 5.86 -2.46 19.35
CA LEU A 162 6.75 -3.60 19.13
C LEU A 162 6.02 -4.95 19.13
N GLY A 163 4.94 -5.08 19.90
CA GLY A 163 4.06 -6.24 19.93
C GLY A 163 3.42 -6.56 18.58
N GLN A 164 3.14 -5.54 17.77
CA GLN A 164 2.59 -5.70 16.41
C GLN A 164 3.65 -6.32 15.48
N THR A 165 4.88 -5.80 15.51
CA THR A 165 5.98 -6.31 14.69
C THR A 165 6.32 -7.76 15.04
N ARG A 166 6.27 -8.12 16.33
CA ARG A 166 6.44 -9.51 16.80
C ARG A 166 5.34 -10.43 16.28
N LEU A 167 4.09 -10.00 16.36
CA LEU A 167 2.97 -10.78 15.85
C LEU A 167 3.08 -10.96 14.32
N ILE A 168 3.47 -9.93 13.57
CA ILE A 168 3.70 -10.02 12.12
C ILE A 168 4.75 -11.09 11.81
N ALA A 169 5.89 -11.06 12.49
CA ALA A 169 6.97 -12.03 12.31
C ALA A 169 6.49 -13.47 12.54
N ASP A 170 5.76 -13.72 13.63
CA ASP A 170 5.28 -15.05 13.96
C ASP A 170 4.09 -15.49 13.10
N ALA A 171 3.23 -14.57 12.67
CA ALA A 171 2.18 -14.83 11.70
C ALA A 171 2.73 -15.29 10.35
N MET A 172 3.84 -14.70 9.88
CA MET A 172 4.51 -15.14 8.65
C MET A 172 5.03 -16.59 8.78
N GLN A 173 5.63 -16.93 9.93
CA GLN A 173 6.08 -18.30 10.21
C GLN A 173 4.90 -19.28 10.32
N TYR A 174 3.83 -18.88 11.02
CA TYR A 174 2.61 -19.66 11.13
C TYR A 174 2.00 -19.99 9.77
N VAL A 175 1.94 -19.00 8.86
CA VAL A 175 1.46 -19.19 7.50
C VAL A 175 2.33 -20.19 6.74
N GLU A 176 3.66 -20.07 6.81
CA GLU A 176 4.58 -21.04 6.20
C GLU A 176 4.36 -22.45 6.74
N MET A 177 4.26 -22.60 8.06
CA MET A 177 4.11 -23.89 8.71
C MET A 177 2.80 -24.58 8.28
N VAL A 178 1.67 -23.86 8.35
CA VAL A 178 0.37 -24.38 7.94
C VAL A 178 0.33 -24.63 6.44
N SER A 179 1.11 -23.87 5.64
CA SER A 179 1.14 -24.04 4.20
C SER A 179 1.65 -25.41 3.74
N LYS A 180 2.48 -26.09 4.55
CA LYS A 180 2.99 -27.44 4.25
C LYS A 180 1.86 -28.47 4.13
N GLN A 181 0.69 -28.17 4.67
CA GLN A 181 -0.49 -29.03 4.68
C GLN A 181 -1.60 -28.52 3.73
N THR A 182 -1.36 -27.42 3.00
CA THR A 182 -2.36 -26.80 2.11
C THR A 182 -1.84 -26.64 0.68
N ALA A 183 -2.66 -26.05 -0.21
CA ALA A 183 -2.24 -25.71 -1.55
C ALA A 183 -0.93 -24.89 -1.55
N PRO A 184 0.00 -25.14 -2.48
CA PRO A 184 1.34 -24.52 -2.47
C PRO A 184 1.33 -23.01 -2.76
N VAL A 185 0.21 -22.51 -3.25
CA VAL A 185 0.04 -21.14 -3.74
C VAL A 185 -1.31 -20.60 -3.27
N GLN A 186 -1.33 -19.34 -2.82
CA GLN A 186 -2.56 -18.72 -2.30
C GLN A 186 -2.56 -17.19 -2.48
N GLY A 187 -3.73 -16.61 -2.76
CA GLY A 187 -3.90 -15.16 -2.82
C GLY A 187 -3.72 -14.49 -1.45
N MET A 188 -3.15 -13.27 -1.45
CA MET A 188 -2.83 -12.52 -0.22
C MET A 188 -4.04 -12.38 0.71
N LYS A 189 -5.22 -12.05 0.17
CA LYS A 189 -6.45 -11.83 0.96
C LYS A 189 -6.83 -13.06 1.77
N LYS A 190 -6.76 -14.24 1.15
CA LYS A 190 -7.10 -15.52 1.80
C LYS A 190 -6.05 -15.92 2.84
N LEU A 191 -4.77 -15.60 2.59
CA LEU A 191 -3.68 -15.85 3.53
C LEU A 191 -3.86 -15.03 4.81
N VAL A 192 -4.06 -13.71 4.66
CA VAL A 192 -4.26 -12.81 5.80
C VAL A 192 -5.56 -13.16 6.55
N ALA A 193 -6.66 -13.43 5.84
CA ALA A 193 -7.92 -13.85 6.46
C ALA A 193 -7.78 -15.14 7.30
N ARG A 194 -6.89 -16.07 6.91
CA ARG A 194 -6.62 -17.27 7.71
C ARG A 194 -5.92 -16.92 9.02
N VAL A 195 -4.99 -15.98 9.00
CA VAL A 195 -4.32 -15.49 10.22
C VAL A 195 -5.36 -14.82 11.11
N GLU A 196 -6.14 -13.88 10.58
CA GLU A 196 -7.20 -13.19 11.32
C GLU A 196 -8.17 -14.19 11.98
N ALA A 197 -8.67 -15.18 11.23
CA ALA A 197 -9.55 -16.20 11.78
C ALA A 197 -8.91 -17.04 12.89
N ALA A 198 -7.60 -17.29 12.81
CA ALA A 198 -6.87 -17.99 13.87
C ALA A 198 -6.76 -17.12 15.14
N LEU A 199 -6.46 -15.82 14.96
CA LEU A 199 -6.39 -14.84 16.06
C LEU A 199 -7.76 -14.67 16.73
N ASP A 200 -8.84 -14.61 15.96
CA ASP A 200 -10.21 -14.48 16.49
C ASP A 200 -10.63 -15.72 17.29
N ALA A 201 -10.29 -16.93 16.80
CA ALA A 201 -10.72 -18.16 17.42
C ALA A 201 -9.90 -18.55 18.66
N LYS A 202 -8.60 -18.22 18.70
CA LYS A 202 -7.64 -18.72 19.71
C LYS A 202 -6.87 -17.63 20.44
N GLY A 203 -7.17 -16.35 20.17
CA GLY A 203 -6.44 -15.20 20.68
C GLY A 203 -5.11 -14.97 19.96
N LEU A 204 -4.35 -13.97 20.42
CA LEU A 204 -3.08 -13.56 19.77
C LEU A 204 -2.01 -14.66 19.78
N ASP A 205 -2.07 -15.55 20.76
CA ASP A 205 -1.15 -16.69 20.87
C ASP A 205 -1.40 -17.80 19.84
N ALA A 206 -2.39 -17.64 18.95
CA ALA A 206 -2.66 -18.57 17.86
C ALA A 206 -1.46 -18.76 16.93
N VAL A 207 -0.65 -17.71 16.75
CA VAL A 207 0.55 -17.69 15.91
C VAL A 207 1.83 -17.86 16.71
N ALA A 208 1.74 -17.95 18.05
CA ALA A 208 2.91 -18.03 18.91
C ALA A 208 3.71 -19.32 18.70
N PRO A 209 5.06 -19.26 18.71
CA PRO A 209 5.90 -20.44 18.80
C PRO A 209 5.56 -21.32 20.01
N SER A 210 5.82 -22.62 19.89
CA SER A 210 5.63 -23.57 21.00
C SER A 210 6.50 -23.15 22.19
N GLY A 211 5.88 -23.00 23.37
CA GLY A 211 6.54 -22.54 24.60
C GLY A 211 6.45 -21.03 24.87
N TRP A 212 5.94 -20.24 23.92
CA TRP A 212 5.77 -18.78 24.07
C TRP A 212 4.32 -18.34 24.29
N LYS A 213 3.40 -19.29 24.50
CA LYS A 213 1.99 -19.01 24.77
C LYS A 213 1.80 -18.45 26.18
N GLY A 214 0.93 -17.46 26.33
CA GLY A 214 0.57 -16.85 27.61
C GLY A 214 1.53 -15.78 28.12
N ILE A 215 2.54 -15.38 27.33
CA ILE A 215 3.55 -14.39 27.73
C ILE A 215 3.02 -12.95 27.65
N GLY A 216 1.96 -12.70 26.86
CA GLY A 216 1.38 -11.35 26.71
C GLY A 216 2.26 -10.40 25.88
N TYR A 217 2.99 -10.93 24.90
CA TYR A 217 4.03 -10.20 24.16
C TYR A 217 3.56 -9.58 22.83
N TYR A 218 2.29 -9.81 22.48
CA TYR A 218 1.71 -9.45 21.19
C TYR A 218 0.66 -8.35 21.30
N SER A 219 0.60 -7.54 20.25
CA SER A 219 -0.45 -6.57 19.99
C SER A 219 -0.96 -6.82 18.58
N ARG A 220 -2.27 -6.77 18.34
CA ARG A 220 -2.85 -7.09 17.02
C ARG A 220 -2.51 -5.98 16.01
N PRO A 221 -1.77 -6.26 14.91
CA PRO A 221 -1.64 -5.34 13.78
C PRO A 221 -2.92 -5.35 12.95
N ARG A 222 -3.11 -4.38 12.03
CA ARG A 222 -4.18 -4.51 11.05
C ARG A 222 -3.76 -5.53 9.98
N PRO A 223 -4.73 -6.13 9.26
CA PRO A 223 -4.46 -7.00 8.12
C PRO A 223 -3.51 -6.40 7.07
N LEU A 224 -3.55 -5.06 6.91
CA LEU A 224 -2.71 -4.32 5.96
C LEU A 224 -1.23 -4.38 6.32
N GLU A 225 -0.86 -4.24 7.60
CA GLU A 225 0.55 -4.28 8.01
C GLU A 225 1.16 -5.67 7.79
N LEU A 226 0.40 -6.74 8.06
CA LEU A 226 0.84 -8.10 7.76
C LEU A 226 1.07 -8.31 6.26
N ALA A 227 0.12 -7.89 5.42
CA ALA A 227 0.28 -7.98 3.96
C ALA A 227 1.47 -7.15 3.47
N ALA A 228 1.68 -5.98 4.06
CA ALA A 228 2.75 -5.06 3.67
C ALA A 228 4.14 -5.54 4.12
N ALA A 229 4.24 -6.25 5.24
CA ALA A 229 5.46 -6.93 5.67
C ALA A 229 5.79 -8.11 4.74
N ILE A 230 4.80 -8.93 4.37
CA ILE A 230 4.97 -10.00 3.38
C ILE A 230 5.46 -9.42 2.05
N ASN A 231 4.88 -8.30 1.58
CA ASN A 231 5.31 -7.63 0.35
C ASN A 231 6.77 -7.15 0.36
N ARG A 232 7.35 -6.95 1.55
CA ARG A 232 8.73 -6.49 1.72
C ARG A 232 9.72 -7.63 1.95
N TRP A 233 9.24 -8.87 2.00
CA TRP A 233 10.10 -10.04 2.09
C TRP A 233 10.81 -10.30 0.76
N ARG A 234 12.15 -10.19 0.77
CA ARG A 234 12.97 -10.19 -0.46
C ARG A 234 12.97 -11.51 -1.21
N LEU A 235 12.73 -12.63 -0.52
CA LEU A 235 12.67 -13.96 -1.14
C LEU A 235 11.24 -14.37 -1.53
N LEU A 236 10.26 -13.48 -1.38
CA LEU A 236 8.88 -13.72 -1.76
C LEU A 236 8.80 -14.07 -3.26
N LYS A 237 8.19 -15.20 -3.58
CA LYS A 237 7.84 -15.58 -4.96
C LYS A 237 6.35 -15.41 -5.17
N VAL A 238 6.00 -14.73 -6.25
CA VAL A 238 4.61 -14.47 -6.63
C VAL A 238 4.37 -14.88 -8.08
N SER A 239 3.15 -15.32 -8.36
CA SER A 239 2.61 -15.45 -9.71
C SER A 239 1.37 -14.59 -9.82
N ILE A 240 1.05 -14.15 -11.04
CA ILE A 240 -0.20 -13.49 -11.34
C ILE A 240 -0.96 -14.48 -12.20
N ASP A 241 -2.18 -14.84 -11.80
CA ASP A 241 -3.06 -15.59 -12.69
C ASP A 241 -3.34 -14.65 -13.86
N ALA A 242 -2.88 -15.00 -15.06
CA ALA A 242 -3.28 -14.33 -16.28
C ALA A 242 -4.74 -14.70 -16.57
N SER A 243 -5.70 -14.17 -15.81
CA SER A 243 -7.11 -14.38 -16.09
C SER A 243 -7.61 -13.35 -17.11
N ALA A 244 -8.02 -13.87 -18.27
CA ALA A 244 -8.86 -13.28 -19.31
C ALA A 244 -8.26 -12.15 -20.18
N LYS A 245 -7.38 -12.53 -21.12
CA LYS A 245 -7.48 -12.02 -22.50
C LYS A 245 -8.22 -13.09 -23.31
N ASP A 246 -9.55 -13.08 -23.27
CA ASP A 246 -10.41 -13.69 -24.29
C ASP A 246 -11.24 -12.57 -24.92
#